data_AF-A0A8S3Q714-F1
#
_entry.id   AF-A0A8S3Q714-F1
#
_cell.length_a   1.000
_cell.length_b   1.000
_cell.length_c   1.000
_cell.angle_alpha   90.00
_cell.angle_beta   90.00
_cell.angle_gamma   90.00
#
_symmetry.space_group_name_H-M   'P 1'
#
loop_
_entity.id
_entity.type
_entity.pdbx_description
1 polymer ?
#
loop_
_entity_poly.entity_id
_entity_poly.type
_entity_poly.pdbx_seq_one_letter_code
_entity_poly.pdbx_strand_id
1 'polypeptide(L)'
;MAAAQGTYNPLLSKKMPREYKRQLSKDDIGNQARVLLNHFIHDRISREQGEEQVPSTEELQEPGTPTGPPLEHIQEIGRALRCIGDELDKNENIQSLCSQVSPEATTDTFLTVAKSFFSDGVYNWGRVGSLFYFAYKMVVKALNKIALIRAIINWVVNFITDYVAPWIIERGGWEAIEEYFGTPKNQMMFVLGLGALTVVGVYIYKTWN
;
A
#
# COMPACT_ATOMS: atom_id res chain seq x y z
N MET A 1 -21.79 5.47 60.19
CA MET A 1 -20.69 5.03 59.30
C MET A 1 -21.19 5.21 57.87
N ALA A 2 -20.91 6.36 57.27
CA ALA A 2 -21.48 6.76 55.98
C ALA A 2 -20.45 6.55 54.87
N ALA A 3 -20.86 5.83 53.82
CA ALA A 3 -20.07 5.54 52.63
C ALA A 3 -19.73 6.83 51.87
N ALA A 4 -18.46 7.01 51.53
CA ALA A 4 -18.00 8.07 50.64
C ALA A 4 -18.54 7.79 49.23
N GLN A 5 -19.62 8.47 48.85
CA GLN A 5 -20.10 8.52 47.48
C GLN A 5 -19.09 9.30 46.65
N GLY A 6 -18.41 8.60 45.73
CA GLY A 6 -17.54 9.23 44.74
C GLY A 6 -18.33 10.23 43.91
N THR A 7 -17.99 11.51 44.04
CA THR A 7 -18.61 12.59 43.31
C THR A 7 -18.27 12.47 41.83
N TYR A 8 -19.24 12.03 41.03
CA TYR A 8 -19.12 12.08 39.57
C TYR A 8 -19.04 13.56 39.16
N ASN A 9 -17.87 13.98 38.67
CA ASN A 9 -17.62 15.35 38.24
C ASN A 9 -17.68 15.42 36.69
N PRO A 10 -18.79 15.88 36.10
CA PRO A 10 -18.97 15.92 34.64
C PRO A 10 -18.02 16.89 33.93
N LEU A 11 -17.27 17.72 34.67
CA LEU A 11 -16.29 18.66 34.12
C LEU A 11 -14.92 18.02 33.88
N LEU A 12 -14.60 16.87 34.49
CA LEU A 12 -13.39 16.10 34.18
C LEU A 12 -13.51 15.31 32.86
N SER A 13 -14.72 14.93 32.47
CA SER A 13 -15.00 14.32 31.15
C SER A 13 -14.81 15.33 30.00
N LYS A 14 -14.93 16.64 30.28
CA LYS A 14 -15.00 17.70 29.27
C LYS A 14 -13.67 18.44 29.02
N LYS A 15 -12.57 17.95 29.61
CA LYS A 15 -11.19 18.43 29.39
C LYS A 15 -10.22 17.28 29.16
N MET A 16 -10.58 16.31 28.33
CA MET A 16 -9.53 15.56 27.62
C MET A 16 -9.00 16.46 26.49
N PRO A 17 -7.70 16.79 26.47
CA PRO A 17 -7.11 17.52 25.37
C PRO A 17 -7.39 16.79 24.05
N ARG A 18 -7.70 17.54 22.99
CA ARG A 18 -7.80 17.04 21.60
C ARG A 18 -6.46 16.50 21.04
N GLU A 19 -5.47 16.23 21.89
CA GLU A 19 -4.12 15.80 21.55
C GLU A 19 -3.64 14.74 22.54
N TYR A 20 -4.22 13.55 22.45
CA TYR A 20 -3.38 12.37 22.43
C TYR A 20 -3.36 11.93 20.97
N LYS A 21 -2.57 12.63 20.13
CA LYS A 21 -2.27 12.14 18.78
C LYS A 21 -1.64 10.77 19.00
N ARG A 22 -2.43 9.69 18.85
CA ARG A 22 -1.89 8.34 18.79
C ARG A 22 -0.89 8.36 17.64
N GLN A 23 0.38 8.31 17.98
CA GLN A 23 1.43 8.24 16.97
C GLN A 23 1.24 6.93 16.22
N LEU A 24 1.09 7.00 14.89
CA LEU A 24 0.90 5.81 14.06
C LEU A 24 2.08 4.86 14.28
N SER A 25 1.79 3.62 14.63
CA SER A 25 2.81 2.56 14.69
C SER A 25 3.08 1.98 13.30
N LYS A 26 4.20 1.27 13.14
CA LYS A 26 4.47 0.54 11.89
C LYS A 26 3.37 -0.47 11.57
N ASP A 27 2.84 -1.13 12.60
CA ASP A 27 1.74 -2.09 12.46
C ASP A 27 0.45 -1.40 12.03
N ASP A 28 0.15 -0.20 12.55
CA ASP A 28 -0.99 0.60 12.10
C ASP A 28 -0.87 0.90 10.59
N ILE A 29 0.31 1.33 10.13
CA ILE A 29 0.57 1.59 8.70
C ILE A 29 0.44 0.32 7.86
N GLY A 30 1.00 -0.80 8.31
CA GLY A 30 0.92 -2.08 7.60
C GLY A 30 -0.52 -2.59 7.47
N ASN A 31 -1.29 -2.51 8.54
CA ASN A 31 -2.69 -2.90 8.55
C ASN A 31 -3.54 -2.00 7.62
N GLN A 32 -3.28 -0.69 7.63
CA GLN A 32 -3.89 0.24 6.67
C GLN A 32 -3.46 -0.08 5.22
N ALA A 33 -2.19 -0.43 5.00
CA ALA A 33 -1.67 -0.82 3.69
C ALA A 33 -2.43 -2.02 3.12
N ARG A 34 -2.77 -2.99 3.98
CA ARG A 34 -3.59 -4.15 3.58
C ARG A 34 -4.96 -3.74 3.08
N VAL A 35 -5.64 -2.85 3.80
CA VAL A 35 -6.96 -2.35 3.39
C VAL A 35 -6.85 -1.65 2.04
N LEU A 36 -5.89 -0.75 1.89
CA LEU A 36 -5.65 0.00 0.64
C LEU A 36 -5.29 -0.92 -0.52
N LEU A 37 -4.42 -1.91 -0.29
CA LEU A 37 -3.97 -2.85 -1.32
C LEU A 37 -5.12 -3.73 -1.82
N ASN A 38 -5.96 -4.22 -0.91
CA ASN A 38 -7.13 -5.00 -1.31
C ASN A 38 -8.13 -4.18 -2.14
N HIS A 39 -8.43 -2.95 -1.72
CA HIS A 39 -9.27 -2.05 -2.51
C HIS A 39 -8.66 -1.75 -3.88
N PHE A 40 -7.34 -1.52 -3.93
CA PHE A 40 -6.63 -1.26 -5.18
C PHE A 40 -6.69 -2.46 -6.15
N ILE A 41 -6.42 -3.67 -5.65
CA ILE A 41 -6.48 -4.91 -6.43
C ILE A 41 -7.90 -5.16 -6.94
N HIS A 42 -8.89 -5.06 -6.06
CA HIS A 42 -10.30 -5.26 -6.41
C HIS A 42 -10.73 -4.28 -7.51
N ASP A 43 -10.52 -2.98 -7.30
CA ASP A 43 -10.88 -1.95 -8.29
C ASP A 43 -10.21 -2.16 -9.64
N ARG A 44 -8.95 -2.62 -9.66
CA ARG A 44 -8.21 -2.90 -10.90
C ARG A 44 -8.76 -4.11 -11.65
N ILE A 45 -8.94 -5.24 -10.97
CA ILE A 45 -9.46 -6.47 -11.61
C ILE A 45 -10.87 -6.24 -12.15
N SER A 46 -11.74 -5.57 -11.37
CA SER A 46 -13.11 -5.26 -11.81
C SER A 46 -13.13 -4.48 -13.13
N ARG A 47 -12.16 -3.57 -13.34
CA ARG A 47 -12.07 -2.74 -14.55
C ARG A 47 -11.49 -3.49 -15.75
N GLU A 48 -10.50 -4.36 -15.54
CA GLU A 48 -9.81 -5.05 -16.64
C GLU A 48 -10.49 -6.35 -17.08
N GLN A 49 -11.09 -7.12 -16.16
CA GLN A 49 -11.59 -8.47 -16.43
C GLN A 49 -13.07 -8.67 -16.11
N GLY A 50 -13.76 -7.61 -15.64
CA GLY A 50 -15.16 -7.66 -15.24
C GLY A 50 -15.36 -8.22 -13.82
N GLU A 51 -16.52 -7.92 -13.22
CA GLU A 51 -16.82 -8.25 -11.82
C GLU A 51 -16.81 -9.76 -11.52
N GLU A 52 -17.04 -10.60 -12.53
CA GLU A 52 -17.14 -12.07 -12.38
C GLU A 52 -15.82 -12.76 -12.02
N GLN A 53 -14.67 -12.14 -12.28
CA GLN A 53 -13.34 -12.69 -11.97
C GLN A 53 -12.71 -12.07 -10.73
N VAL A 54 -13.45 -11.22 -10.00
CA VAL A 54 -12.93 -10.48 -8.84
C VAL A 54 -13.15 -11.32 -7.59
N PRO A 55 -12.10 -11.81 -6.92
CA PRO A 55 -12.26 -12.40 -5.59
C PRO A 55 -12.78 -11.31 -4.64
N SER A 56 -13.76 -11.66 -3.81
CA SER A 56 -14.32 -10.70 -2.85
C SER A 56 -13.22 -10.23 -1.89
N THR A 57 -13.28 -8.98 -1.43
CA THR A 57 -12.25 -8.44 -0.51
C THR A 57 -12.15 -9.29 0.78
N GLU A 58 -13.26 -9.90 1.17
CA GLU A 58 -13.39 -10.84 2.28
C GLU A 58 -12.68 -12.19 2.01
N GLU A 59 -12.58 -12.63 0.76
CA GLU A 59 -11.85 -13.84 0.37
C GLU A 59 -10.35 -13.59 0.31
N LEU A 60 -9.94 -12.37 -0.02
CA LEU A 60 -8.55 -11.92 -0.07
C LEU A 60 -7.92 -11.75 1.32
N GLN A 61 -8.73 -11.75 2.38
CA GLN A 61 -8.28 -11.57 3.76
C GLN A 61 -8.68 -12.76 4.64
N GLU A 62 -7.90 -13.01 5.68
CA GLU A 62 -8.29 -13.99 6.71
C GLU A 62 -9.26 -13.33 7.70
N PRO A 63 -10.32 -14.03 8.14
CA PRO A 63 -11.24 -13.50 9.14
C PRO A 63 -10.49 -13.02 10.40
N GLY A 64 -10.77 -11.80 10.85
CA GLY A 64 -10.13 -11.21 12.03
C GLY A 64 -8.76 -10.57 11.76
N THR A 65 -8.33 -10.45 10.50
CA THR A 65 -7.11 -9.71 10.16
C THR A 65 -7.24 -8.24 10.63
N PRO A 66 -6.25 -7.70 11.37
CA PRO A 66 -6.29 -6.31 11.82
C PRO A 66 -6.28 -5.33 10.63
N THR A 67 -7.13 -4.31 10.70
CA THR A 67 -7.25 -3.24 9.67
C THR A 67 -6.57 -1.93 10.07
N GLY A 68 -6.05 -1.86 11.30
CA GLY A 68 -5.42 -0.67 11.84
C GLY A 68 -6.45 0.41 12.22
N PRO A 69 -6.00 1.61 12.58
CA PRO A 69 -6.90 2.72 12.83
C PRO A 69 -7.59 3.14 11.52
N PRO A 70 -8.83 3.67 11.60
CA PRO A 70 -9.55 4.15 10.43
C PRO A 70 -8.70 5.17 9.65
N LEU A 71 -8.65 5.01 8.33
CA LEU A 71 -8.08 5.99 7.43
C LEU A 71 -9.09 7.11 7.24
N GLU A 72 -8.69 8.34 7.56
CA GLU A 72 -9.44 9.52 7.13
C GLU A 72 -9.23 9.66 5.61
N HIS A 73 -10.26 10.07 4.86
CA HIS A 73 -10.15 10.29 3.39
C HIS A 73 -9.71 9.07 2.57
N ILE A 74 -10.14 7.86 2.96
CA ILE A 74 -9.83 6.61 2.22
C ILE A 74 -10.19 6.68 0.73
N GLN A 75 -11.22 7.43 0.35
CA GLN A 75 -11.63 7.57 -1.04
C GLN A 75 -10.61 8.38 -1.84
N GLU A 76 -10.08 9.44 -1.26
CA GLU A 76 -9.07 10.32 -1.84
C GLU A 76 -7.73 9.60 -1.97
N ILE A 77 -7.30 8.88 -0.92
CA ILE A 77 -6.13 8.00 -0.94
C ILE A 77 -6.29 6.95 -2.05
N GLY A 78 -7.46 6.31 -2.13
CA GLY A 78 -7.79 5.33 -3.17
C GLY A 78 -7.73 5.92 -4.57
N ARG A 79 -8.22 7.16 -4.77
CA ARG A 79 -8.12 7.88 -6.06
C ARG A 79 -6.67 8.18 -6.42
N ALA A 80 -5.87 8.62 -5.47
CA ALA A 80 -4.45 8.88 -5.67
C ALA A 80 -3.70 7.61 -6.11
N LEU A 81 -3.87 6.51 -5.39
CA LEU A 81 -3.29 5.21 -5.76
C LEU A 81 -3.77 4.74 -7.14
N ARG A 82 -5.05 4.95 -7.45
CA ARG A 82 -5.60 4.65 -8.77
C ARG A 82 -4.90 5.45 -9.87
N CYS A 83 -4.77 6.77 -9.72
CA CYS A 83 -4.03 7.59 -10.68
C CYS A 83 -2.58 7.10 -10.87
N ILE A 84 -1.94 6.61 -9.80
CA ILE A 84 -0.60 6.03 -9.91
C ILE A 84 -0.60 4.80 -10.82
N GLY A 85 -1.51 3.86 -10.56
CA GLY A 85 -1.61 2.66 -11.38
C GLY A 85 -1.93 2.97 -12.85
N ASP A 86 -2.74 4.00 -13.13
CA ASP A 86 -3.12 4.36 -14.51
C ASP A 86 -1.92 4.88 -15.32
N GLU A 87 -0.98 5.57 -14.67
CA GLU A 87 0.28 5.95 -15.33
C GLU A 87 1.26 4.78 -15.42
N LEU A 88 1.24 3.85 -14.45
CA LEU A 88 2.05 2.64 -14.50
C LEU A 88 1.61 1.68 -15.62
N ASP A 89 0.32 1.65 -15.96
CA ASP A 89 -0.20 0.94 -17.12
C ASP A 89 0.40 1.43 -18.44
N LYS A 90 0.87 2.69 -18.51
CA LYS A 90 1.54 3.23 -19.70
C LYS A 90 3.05 2.97 -19.71
N ASN A 91 3.60 2.46 -18.61
CA ASN A 91 5.03 2.27 -18.46
C ASN A 91 5.44 0.86 -18.90
N GLU A 92 6.00 0.73 -20.10
CA GLU A 92 6.40 -0.56 -20.66
C GLU A 92 7.43 -1.31 -19.80
N ASN A 93 8.26 -0.59 -19.04
CA ASN A 93 9.30 -1.23 -18.21
C ASN A 93 8.71 -1.95 -17.00
N ILE A 94 7.75 -1.34 -16.29
CA ILE A 94 7.10 -2.03 -15.17
C ILE A 94 6.26 -3.20 -15.68
N GLN A 95 5.61 -3.05 -16.83
CA GLN A 95 4.89 -4.15 -17.47
C GLN A 95 5.82 -5.29 -17.85
N SER A 96 6.97 -5.00 -18.46
CA SER A 96 7.99 -5.99 -18.81
C SER A 96 8.51 -6.70 -17.56
N LEU A 97 8.89 -5.96 -16.51
CA LEU A 97 9.31 -6.53 -15.23
C LEU A 97 8.24 -7.45 -14.64
N CYS A 98 6.98 -6.99 -14.59
CA CYS A 98 5.87 -7.80 -14.10
C CYS A 98 5.65 -9.05 -14.97
N SER A 99 5.82 -8.98 -16.29
CA SER A 99 5.62 -10.12 -17.19
C SER A 99 6.61 -11.26 -16.91
N GLN A 100 7.84 -10.93 -16.53
CA GLN A 100 8.94 -11.87 -16.29
C GLN A 100 8.85 -12.59 -14.94
N VAL A 101 8.18 -11.99 -13.95
CA VAL A 101 8.02 -12.60 -12.62
C VAL A 101 6.85 -13.58 -12.63
N SER A 102 7.11 -14.84 -12.25
CA SER A 102 6.06 -15.84 -12.05
C SER A 102 5.28 -15.55 -10.75
N PRO A 103 3.95 -15.70 -10.68
CA PRO A 103 3.23 -15.54 -9.43
C PRO A 103 3.58 -16.62 -8.40
N GLU A 104 4.02 -17.81 -8.84
CA GLU A 104 4.56 -18.86 -7.96
C GLU A 104 6.04 -18.67 -7.62
N ALA A 105 6.63 -17.51 -7.97
CA ALA A 105 7.98 -17.20 -7.56
C ALA A 105 8.12 -17.28 -6.03
N THR A 106 9.31 -17.65 -5.58
CA THR A 106 9.60 -17.71 -4.14
C THR A 106 9.43 -16.33 -3.52
N THR A 107 9.10 -16.30 -2.23
CA THR A 107 9.05 -15.06 -1.44
C THR A 107 10.32 -14.23 -1.62
N ASP A 108 11.49 -14.88 -1.68
CA ASP A 108 12.78 -14.19 -1.88
C ASP A 108 12.86 -13.47 -3.23
N THR A 109 12.35 -14.08 -4.29
CA THR A 109 12.30 -13.46 -5.63
C THR A 109 11.36 -12.25 -5.61
N PHE A 110 10.18 -12.41 -5.04
CA PHE A 110 9.20 -11.32 -4.89
C PHE A 110 9.80 -10.15 -4.10
N LEU A 111 10.40 -10.44 -2.94
CA LEU A 111 11.03 -9.44 -2.09
C LEU A 111 12.24 -8.78 -2.75
N THR A 112 13.00 -9.50 -3.58
CA THR A 112 14.12 -8.91 -4.35
C THR A 112 13.61 -7.85 -5.32
N VAL A 113 12.53 -8.15 -6.05
CA VAL A 113 11.90 -7.19 -6.95
C VAL A 113 11.31 -6.00 -6.17
N ALA A 114 10.62 -6.26 -5.05
CA ALA A 114 10.09 -5.19 -4.18
C ALA A 114 11.21 -4.27 -3.66
N LYS A 115 12.34 -4.83 -3.21
CA LYS A 115 13.53 -4.07 -2.77
C LYS A 115 14.14 -3.24 -3.88
N SER A 116 14.10 -3.72 -5.13
CA SER A 116 14.67 -2.98 -6.27
C SER A 116 14.03 -1.60 -6.44
N PHE A 117 12.74 -1.45 -6.17
CA PHE A 117 12.03 -0.17 -6.26
C PHE A 117 12.57 0.89 -5.30
N PHE A 118 13.27 0.49 -4.23
CA PHE A 118 13.79 1.38 -3.18
C PHE A 118 15.32 1.28 -3.03
N SER A 119 16.02 0.65 -3.97
CA SER A 119 17.44 0.29 -3.83
C SER A 119 18.41 1.47 -3.73
N ASP A 120 18.05 2.64 -4.26
CA ASP A 120 18.82 3.88 -4.14
C ASP A 120 18.53 4.64 -2.82
N GLY A 121 17.70 4.09 -1.94
CA GLY A 121 17.32 4.68 -0.66
C GLY A 121 16.26 5.79 -0.74
N VAL A 122 15.71 6.08 -1.93
CA VAL A 122 14.69 7.13 -2.11
C VAL A 122 13.28 6.55 -1.92
N TYR A 123 12.50 7.17 -1.04
CA TYR A 123 11.10 6.80 -0.79
C TYR A 123 10.17 7.91 -1.28
N ASN A 124 9.18 7.54 -2.09
CA ASN A 124 8.12 8.42 -2.58
C ASN A 124 6.85 7.62 -2.91
N TRP A 125 5.71 8.31 -3.01
CA TRP A 125 4.42 7.69 -3.28
C TRP A 125 4.35 6.95 -4.62
N GLY A 126 5.08 7.39 -5.64
CA GLY A 126 5.17 6.69 -6.92
C GLY A 126 5.77 5.29 -6.79
N ARG A 127 6.77 5.10 -5.92
CA ARG A 127 7.38 3.80 -5.64
C ARG A 127 6.49 2.91 -4.78
N VAL A 128 5.78 3.50 -3.80
CA VAL A 128 4.75 2.79 -3.04
C VAL A 128 3.65 2.29 -3.97
N GLY A 129 3.16 3.14 -4.88
CA GLY A 129 2.19 2.74 -5.90
C GLY A 129 2.73 1.71 -6.88
N SER A 130 4.03 1.74 -7.22
CA SER A 130 4.68 0.71 -8.05
C SER A 130 4.72 -0.65 -7.38
N LEU A 131 4.94 -0.68 -6.06
CA LEU A 131 4.83 -1.91 -5.27
C LEU A 131 3.39 -2.46 -5.26
N PHE A 132 2.39 -1.59 -5.11
CA PHE A 132 0.97 -1.98 -5.20
C PHE A 132 0.63 -2.53 -6.58
N TYR A 133 1.10 -1.87 -7.63
CA TYR A 133 0.90 -2.29 -9.01
C TYR A 133 1.56 -3.64 -9.30
N PHE A 134 2.79 -3.84 -8.84
CA PHE A 134 3.48 -5.12 -8.95
C PHE A 134 2.71 -6.24 -8.25
N ALA A 135 2.24 -6.01 -7.02
CA ALA A 135 1.40 -6.95 -6.29
C ALA A 135 0.12 -7.30 -7.07
N TYR A 136 -0.57 -6.28 -7.59
CA TYR A 136 -1.74 -6.44 -8.43
C TYR A 136 -1.47 -7.33 -9.65
N LYS A 137 -0.39 -7.09 -10.41
CA LYS A 137 -0.06 -7.95 -11.57
C LYS A 137 0.22 -9.39 -11.18
N MET A 138 0.82 -9.63 -10.00
CA MET A 138 1.02 -11.00 -9.50
C MET A 138 -0.31 -11.67 -9.12
N VAL A 139 -1.23 -10.91 -8.51
CA VAL A 139 -2.57 -11.41 -8.20
C VAL A 139 -3.36 -11.77 -9.45
N VAL A 140 -3.31 -10.95 -10.51
CA VAL A 140 -3.94 -11.27 -11.81
C VAL A 140 -3.44 -12.59 -12.38
N LYS A 141 -2.14 -12.89 -12.23
CA LYS A 141 -1.58 -14.18 -12.68
C LYS A 141 -1.96 -15.35 -11.76
N ALA A 142 -2.47 -15.07 -10.56
CA ALA A 142 -2.79 -16.04 -9.51
C ALA A 142 -4.30 -16.14 -9.19
N LEU A 143 -5.20 -15.59 -10.01
CA LEU A 143 -6.64 -15.46 -9.71
C LEU A 143 -7.31 -16.76 -9.25
N ASN A 144 -6.88 -17.90 -9.80
CA ASN A 144 -7.41 -19.23 -9.44
C ASN A 144 -6.81 -19.83 -8.15
N LYS A 145 -5.96 -19.10 -7.43
CA LYS A 145 -5.16 -19.58 -6.29
C LYS A 145 -5.26 -18.63 -5.09
N ILE A 146 -6.42 -18.61 -4.42
CA ILE A 146 -6.69 -17.71 -3.28
C ILE A 146 -5.60 -17.74 -2.20
N ALA A 147 -5.06 -18.91 -1.86
CA ALA A 147 -3.97 -19.02 -0.89
C ALA A 147 -2.70 -18.28 -1.32
N LEU A 148 -2.37 -18.31 -2.62
CA LEU A 148 -1.23 -17.59 -3.18
C LEU A 148 -1.49 -16.08 -3.20
N ILE A 149 -2.72 -15.67 -3.52
CA ILE A 149 -3.12 -14.25 -3.48
C ILE A 149 -2.96 -13.69 -2.06
N ARG A 150 -3.46 -14.40 -1.04
CA ARG A 150 -3.27 -14.02 0.37
C ARG A 150 -1.80 -13.93 0.75
N ALA A 151 -0.98 -14.88 0.30
CA ALA A 151 0.46 -14.86 0.53
C ALA A 151 1.13 -13.62 -0.10
N ILE A 152 0.80 -13.27 -1.34
CA ILE A 152 1.29 -12.06 -2.03
C ILE A 152 0.93 -10.80 -1.25
N ILE A 153 -0.34 -10.65 -0.84
CA ILE A 153 -0.78 -9.50 -0.06
C ILE A 153 0.00 -9.43 1.26
N ASN A 154 0.20 -10.56 1.94
CA ASN A 154 0.98 -10.62 3.18
C ASN A 154 2.44 -10.22 2.97
N TRP A 155 3.10 -10.68 1.90
CA TRP A 155 4.47 -10.30 1.61
C TRP A 155 4.62 -8.79 1.39
N VAL A 156 3.68 -8.19 0.66
CA VAL A 156 3.68 -6.74 0.40
C VAL A 156 3.41 -5.95 1.68
N VAL A 157 2.43 -6.37 2.47
CA VAL A 157 2.11 -5.71 3.74
C VAL A 157 3.30 -5.78 4.69
N ASN A 158 3.93 -6.95 4.86
CA ASN A 158 5.12 -7.10 5.70
C ASN A 158 6.27 -6.23 5.18
N PHE A 159 6.49 -6.19 3.87
CA PHE A 159 7.51 -5.33 3.28
C PHE A 159 7.24 -3.84 3.60
N ILE A 160 5.99 -3.40 3.50
CA ILE A 160 5.61 -2.03 3.84
C ILE A 160 5.85 -1.77 5.32
N THR A 161 5.39 -2.64 6.21
CA THR A 161 5.59 -2.53 7.66
C THR A 161 7.07 -2.41 8.02
N ASP A 162 7.91 -3.26 7.44
CA ASP A 162 9.33 -3.35 7.80
C ASP A 162 10.14 -2.18 7.26
N TYR A 163 9.96 -1.84 5.97
CA TYR A 163 10.88 -0.97 5.22
C TYR A 163 10.28 0.40 4.88
N VAL A 164 8.98 0.48 4.59
CA VAL A 164 8.35 1.70 4.06
C VAL A 164 7.64 2.51 5.15
N ALA A 165 7.12 1.84 6.19
CA ALA A 165 6.33 2.45 7.25
C ALA A 165 7.04 3.60 7.98
N PRO A 166 8.35 3.57 8.29
CA PRO A 166 9.03 4.72 8.88
C PRO A 166 8.84 6.00 8.06
N TRP A 167 9.01 5.91 6.74
CA TRP A 167 8.86 7.04 5.83
C TRP A 167 7.41 7.53 5.75
N ILE A 168 6.42 6.62 5.76
CA ILE A 168 5.00 7.00 5.76
C ILE A 168 4.63 7.72 7.07
N ILE A 169 5.14 7.25 8.21
CA ILE A 169 4.92 7.87 9.51
C ILE A 169 5.54 9.27 9.55
N GLU A 170 6.75 9.45 9.00
CA GLU A 170 7.40 10.76 8.88
C GLU A 170 6.58 11.76 8.05
N ARG A 171 5.79 11.29 7.09
CA ARG A 171 4.86 12.09 6.30
C ARG A 171 3.53 12.37 6.99
N GLY A 172 3.29 11.76 8.15
CA GLY A 172 2.06 11.93 8.91
C GLY A 172 0.98 10.89 8.62
N GLY A 173 1.29 9.82 7.87
CA GLY A 173 0.35 8.76 7.52
C GLY A 173 0.10 8.63 6.02
N TRP A 174 -0.87 7.79 5.68
CA TRP A 174 -1.28 7.54 4.28
C TRP A 174 -2.00 8.74 3.67
N GLU A 175 -2.61 9.59 4.50
CA GLU A 175 -3.32 10.81 4.12
C GLU A 175 -2.40 11.80 3.38
N ALA A 176 -1.10 11.77 3.66
CA ALA A 176 -0.11 12.63 3.01
C ALA A 176 0.09 12.31 1.52
N ILE A 177 -0.50 11.23 1.00
CA ILE A 177 -0.55 10.96 -0.44
C ILE A 177 -1.35 12.06 -1.17
N GLU A 178 -2.34 12.67 -0.53
CA GLU A 178 -3.19 13.69 -1.17
C GLU A 178 -2.40 14.95 -1.50
N GLU A 179 -1.52 15.39 -0.60
CA GLU A 179 -0.62 16.53 -0.83
C GLU A 179 0.29 16.29 -2.05
N TYR A 180 0.62 15.03 -2.31
CA TYR A 180 1.39 14.62 -3.48
C TYR A 180 0.59 14.69 -4.79
N PHE A 181 -0.74 14.60 -4.77
CA PHE A 181 -1.59 14.72 -5.98
C PHE A 181 -2.35 16.04 -6.10
N GLY A 182 -2.40 16.84 -5.04
CA GLY A 182 -3.16 18.08 -4.96
C GLY A 182 -2.57 19.27 -5.72
N THR A 183 -1.35 19.19 -6.27
CA THR A 183 -0.77 20.29 -7.05
C THR A 183 -0.20 19.86 -8.42
N PRO A 184 -0.36 20.68 -9.48
CA PRO A 184 0.17 20.37 -10.82
C PRO A 184 1.70 20.13 -10.87
N LYS A 185 2.46 20.74 -9.97
CA LYS A 185 3.92 20.54 -9.86
C LYS A 185 4.29 19.14 -9.36
N ASN A 186 3.48 18.58 -8.46
CA ASN A 186 3.71 17.24 -7.93
C ASN A 186 3.29 16.16 -8.93
N GLN A 187 2.29 16.43 -9.77
CA GLN A 187 1.97 15.60 -10.95
C GLN A 187 3.15 15.55 -11.95
N MET A 188 3.89 16.64 -12.12
CA MET A 188 5.08 16.65 -12.99
C MET A 188 6.28 15.92 -12.35
N MET A 189 6.48 16.03 -11.04
CA MET A 189 7.45 15.20 -10.31
C MET A 189 7.10 13.71 -10.33
N PHE A 190 5.81 13.39 -10.36
CA PHE A 190 5.31 12.02 -10.46
C PHE A 190 5.69 11.35 -11.80
N VAL A 191 5.49 12.04 -12.93
CA VAL A 191 5.93 11.54 -14.25
C VAL A 191 7.45 11.33 -14.31
N LEU A 192 8.23 12.25 -13.71
CA LEU A 192 9.68 12.14 -13.66
C LEU A 192 10.18 11.00 -12.74
N GLY A 193 9.51 10.76 -11.61
CA GLY A 193 9.83 9.67 -10.67
C GLY A 193 9.56 8.28 -11.24
N LEU A 194 8.50 8.11 -12.04
CA LEU A 194 8.23 6.87 -12.78
C LEU A 194 9.32 6.55 -13.82
N GLY A 195 9.93 7.58 -14.40
CA GLY A 195 11.07 7.44 -15.29
C GLY A 195 12.33 6.89 -14.59
N ALA A 196 12.53 7.15 -13.30
CA ALA A 196 13.73 6.72 -12.56
C ALA A 196 13.69 5.24 -12.10
N LEU A 197 12.49 4.66 -11.94
CA LEU A 197 12.30 3.23 -11.64
C LEU A 197 12.82 2.31 -12.76
N THR A 198 13.03 2.85 -13.95
CA THR A 198 13.39 2.12 -15.17
C THR A 198 14.85 1.67 -15.19
N VAL A 199 15.77 2.46 -14.63
CA VAL A 199 17.22 2.19 -14.70
C VAL A 199 17.64 1.03 -13.79
N VAL A 200 17.02 0.93 -12.61
CA VAL A 200 17.39 -0.06 -11.59
C VAL A 200 16.90 -1.47 -11.94
N GLY A 201 15.66 -1.61 -12.43
CA GLY A 201 15.10 -2.92 -12.82
C GLY A 201 15.88 -3.57 -13.97
N VAL A 202 16.27 -2.77 -14.97
CA VAL A 202 17.10 -3.22 -16.10
C VAL A 202 18.53 -3.54 -15.65
N TYR A 203 19.10 -2.74 -14.74
CA TYR A 203 20.45 -2.97 -14.23
C TYR A 203 20.55 -4.25 -13.39
N ILE A 204 19.60 -4.50 -12.49
CA ILE A 204 19.58 -5.72 -11.66
C ILE A 204 19.36 -6.97 -12.53
N TYR A 205 18.52 -6.88 -13.57
CA TYR A 205 18.30 -7.96 -14.52
C TYR A 205 19.56 -8.31 -15.34
N LYS A 206 20.27 -7.30 -15.87
CA LYS A 206 21.54 -7.50 -16.60
C LYS A 206 22.67 -8.03 -15.70
N THR A 207 22.52 -7.94 -14.39
CA THR A 207 23.49 -8.47 -13.43
C THR A 207 23.18 -9.93 -13.04
N TRP A 208 21.98 -10.43 -13.37
CA TRP A 208 21.51 -11.79 -13.06
C TRP A 208 21.46 -12.74 -14.27
N ASN A 209 21.66 -12.23 -15.48
CA ASN A 209 21.82 -13.01 -16.72
C ASN A 209 23.19 -12.76 -17.34
#